data_AF-A0A815MDD1-F1
#
_entry.id   AF-A0A815MDD1-F1
#
_cell.length_a   1.000
_cell.length_b   1.000
_cell.length_c   1.000
_cell.angle_alpha   90.00
_cell.angle_beta   90.00
_cell.angle_gamma   90.00
#
_symmetry.space_group_name_H-M   'P 1'
#
loop_
_entity.id
_entity.type
_entity.pdbx_description
1 polymer ?
#
loop_
_entity_poly.entity_id
_entity_poly.type
_entity_poly.pdbx_seq_one_letter_code
_entity_poly.pdbx_strand_id
1 'polypeptide(L)'
;MRFFLPFVRSNVTVSVQIIHFKTRWIEKQTPTGITDTVNNQLYTLKTIKKEKLWNRLNNDNLTPLTLAADLSRGKMLSWLLSERKIVQWSYGDVSCILHPLDQLDLDFQKNDKQNPLCVLEVIIKNNDTELIHPILTSLIDQKWKHFVYRSFSQRFIFTFMYLLTFLVTTILEQSRTETSEDPSDEINTKNFNRSRYMLCSIGHTIVIAGAVLKGGREIKEMSTMGMNNYLKTTASGLCFLLMNSSAFNQFLGIYIS
;
A
#
# COMPACT_ATOMS: atom_id res chain seq x y z
N MET A 1 -9.03 40.94 10.98
CA MET A 1 -10.44 40.86 10.50
C MET A 1 -10.41 40.21 9.13
N ARG A 2 -10.51 38.88 9.02
CA ARG A 2 -11.76 38.13 8.75
C ARG A 2 -12.64 38.82 7.71
N PHE A 3 -12.57 38.35 6.46
CA PHE A 3 -13.75 38.18 5.63
C PHE A 3 -13.72 36.77 5.04
N PHE A 4 -14.66 35.96 5.56
CA PHE A 4 -15.00 34.63 5.09
C PHE A 4 -16.26 34.78 4.21
N LEU A 5 -16.22 34.13 3.03
CA LEU A 5 -17.31 33.46 2.30
C LEU A 5 -18.25 34.26 1.35
N PRO A 6 -18.81 33.60 0.29
CA PRO A 6 -18.99 32.14 0.16
C PRO A 6 -18.46 31.46 -1.10
N PHE A 7 -18.11 30.19 -0.88
CA PHE A 7 -18.00 29.13 -1.88
C PHE A 7 -19.39 28.88 -2.47
N VAL A 8 -19.65 29.39 -3.68
CA VAL A 8 -20.77 28.98 -4.52
C VAL A 8 -20.23 28.24 -5.74
N ARG A 9 -20.70 27.02 -5.86
CA ARG A 9 -20.45 26.04 -6.91
C ARG A 9 -20.97 26.57 -8.24
N SER A 10 -20.10 27.11 -9.10
CA SER A 10 -20.38 27.25 -10.54
C SER A 10 -19.41 26.39 -11.34
N ASN A 11 -20.00 25.36 -11.92
CA ASN A 11 -19.39 24.44 -12.86
C ASN A 11 -19.06 25.18 -14.17
N VAL A 12 -17.88 24.86 -14.72
CA VAL A 12 -17.60 24.85 -16.17
C VAL A 12 -17.71 26.21 -16.88
N THR A 13 -16.71 27.08 -16.69
CA THR A 13 -16.35 28.08 -17.73
C THR A 13 -14.93 28.64 -17.56
N VAL A 14 -14.35 28.54 -16.36
CA VAL A 14 -12.99 29.06 -16.07
C VAL A 14 -11.87 28.22 -16.69
N SER A 15 -12.11 26.95 -17.05
CA SER A 15 -11.09 26.11 -17.69
C SER A 15 -10.78 26.50 -19.14
N VAL A 16 -11.74 27.04 -19.91
CA VAL A 16 -11.50 27.33 -21.33
C VAL A 16 -10.61 28.56 -21.51
N GLN A 17 -10.78 29.60 -20.70
CA GLN A 17 -9.93 30.79 -20.79
C GLN A 17 -8.48 30.53 -20.34
N ILE A 18 -8.26 29.70 -19.33
CA ILE A 18 -6.90 29.34 -18.89
C ILE A 18 -6.20 28.46 -19.94
N ILE A 19 -6.94 27.54 -20.58
CA ILE A 19 -6.42 26.74 -21.70
C ILE A 19 -6.10 27.63 -22.90
N HIS A 20 -6.98 28.59 -23.23
CA HIS A 20 -6.79 29.50 -24.36
C HIS A 20 -5.69 30.55 -24.11
N PHE A 21 -5.43 30.91 -22.85
CA PHE A 21 -4.28 31.75 -22.47
C PHE A 21 -2.96 30.97 -22.58
N LYS A 22 -2.99 29.68 -22.22
CA LYS A 22 -1.83 28.77 -22.34
C LYS A 22 -1.46 28.50 -23.81
N THR A 23 -2.43 28.38 -24.72
CA THR A 23 -2.15 28.21 -26.16
C THR A 23 -1.60 29.48 -26.81
N ARG A 24 -1.88 30.67 -26.25
CA ARG A 24 -1.42 31.96 -26.80
C ARG A 24 0.00 32.34 -26.36
N TRP A 25 0.43 31.92 -25.16
CA TRP A 25 1.84 32.07 -24.74
C TRP A 25 2.76 30.99 -25.33
N ILE A 26 2.18 29.85 -25.72
CA ILE A 26 2.84 28.85 -26.58
C ILE A 26 2.53 29.19 -28.05
N GLU A 27 2.54 30.48 -28.38
CA GLU A 27 2.65 30.89 -29.78
C GLU A 27 4.08 30.53 -30.21
N LYS A 28 4.15 29.43 -30.96
CA LYS A 28 5.36 28.90 -31.57
C LYS A 28 6.15 30.06 -32.16
N GLN A 29 7.36 30.30 -31.65
CA GLN A 29 8.38 30.85 -32.53
C GLN A 29 8.53 29.85 -33.67
N THR A 30 7.99 30.19 -34.84
CA THR A 30 8.28 29.48 -36.07
C THR A 30 9.80 29.57 -36.26
N PRO A 31 10.53 28.44 -36.34
CA PRO A 31 11.98 28.46 -36.51
C PRO A 31 12.29 29.13 -37.85
N THR A 32 12.82 30.35 -37.82
CA THR A 32 13.05 31.17 -39.02
C THR A 32 14.46 30.96 -39.61
N GLY A 33 15.27 30.04 -39.07
CA GLY A 33 16.59 29.70 -39.61
C GLY A 33 16.87 28.20 -39.77
N ILE A 34 17.70 27.85 -40.78
CA ILE A 34 18.25 26.49 -40.98
C ILE A 34 18.96 26.00 -39.71
N THR A 35 19.63 26.91 -38.99
CA THR A 35 20.28 26.65 -37.69
C THR A 35 19.31 26.18 -36.61
N ASP A 36 18.07 26.68 -36.61
CA ASP A 36 17.06 26.33 -35.61
C ASP A 36 16.50 24.92 -35.87
N THR A 37 16.46 24.51 -37.13
CA THR A 37 16.04 23.14 -37.51
C THR A 37 17.05 22.09 -37.08
N VAL A 38 18.35 22.34 -37.27
CA VAL A 38 19.44 21.44 -36.85
C VAL A 38 19.52 21.35 -35.33
N ASN A 39 19.38 22.48 -34.62
CA ASN A 39 19.41 22.50 -33.16
C ASN A 39 18.20 21.76 -32.54
N ASN A 40 17.02 21.91 -33.14
CA ASN A 40 15.84 21.16 -32.71
C ASN A 40 16.01 19.65 -32.95
N GLN A 41 16.57 19.23 -34.08
CA GLN A 41 16.89 17.82 -34.34
C GLN A 41 17.93 17.27 -33.36
N LEU A 42 18.96 18.05 -33.03
CA LEU A 42 19.96 17.64 -32.03
C LEU A 42 19.33 17.48 -30.64
N TYR A 43 18.41 18.36 -30.27
CA TYR A 43 17.69 18.29 -29.00
C TYR A 43 16.82 17.02 -28.93
N THR A 44 16.05 16.72 -29.98
CA THR A 44 15.21 15.50 -30.01
C THR A 44 16.06 14.23 -29.96
N LEU A 45 17.19 14.17 -30.68
CA LEU A 45 18.11 13.04 -30.63
C LEU A 45 18.73 12.84 -29.25
N LYS A 46 19.09 13.92 -28.56
CA LYS A 46 19.58 13.85 -27.17
C LYS A 46 18.52 13.28 -26.24
N THR A 47 17.27 13.72 -26.37
CA THR A 47 16.15 13.22 -25.56
C THR A 47 15.88 11.75 -25.81
N ILE A 48 15.80 11.32 -27.08
CA ILE A 48 15.61 9.92 -27.46
C ILE A 48 16.75 9.05 -26.92
N LYS A 49 18.00 9.51 -27.06
CA LYS A 49 19.17 8.79 -26.54
C LYS A 49 19.10 8.67 -25.01
N LYS A 50 18.68 9.72 -24.31
CA LYS A 50 18.51 9.74 -22.85
C LYS A 50 17.43 8.74 -22.40
N GLU A 51 16.25 8.75 -23.02
CA GLU A 51 15.19 7.78 -22.75
C GLU A 51 15.63 6.33 -22.99
N LYS A 52 16.36 6.09 -24.08
CA LYS A 52 16.92 4.76 -24.38
C LYS A 52 17.92 4.29 -23.31
N LEU A 53 18.68 5.20 -22.69
CA LEU A 53 19.60 4.88 -21.60
C LEU A 53 18.85 4.54 -20.31
N TRP A 54 17.76 5.26 -20.02
CA TRP A 54 16.92 5.03 -18.84
C TRP A 54 16.22 3.68 -18.83
N ASN A 55 15.88 3.18 -20.02
CA ASN A 55 15.18 1.91 -20.20
C ASN A 55 16.12 0.76 -20.57
N ARG A 56 17.44 1.01 -20.61
CA ARG A 56 18.41 -0.04 -20.84
C ARG A 56 18.50 -0.94 -19.59
N LEU A 57 18.41 -2.25 -19.83
CA LEU A 57 18.54 -3.27 -18.81
C LEU A 57 19.97 -3.81 -18.76
N ASN A 58 20.40 -4.19 -17.54
CA ASN A 58 21.58 -5.02 -17.33
C ASN A 58 21.26 -6.50 -17.61
N ASN A 59 22.28 -7.38 -17.58
CA ASN A 59 22.12 -8.84 -17.66
C ASN A 59 21.16 -9.39 -16.58
N ASP A 60 21.05 -8.71 -15.44
CA ASP A 60 20.13 -9.05 -14.35
C ASP A 60 18.72 -8.44 -14.53
N ASN A 61 18.41 -7.90 -15.71
CA ASN A 61 17.15 -7.20 -16.02
C ASN A 61 16.86 -5.98 -15.11
N LEU A 62 17.91 -5.32 -14.62
CA LEU A 62 17.82 -4.09 -13.84
C LEU A 62 18.05 -2.86 -14.70
N THR A 63 17.17 -1.87 -14.58
CA THR A 63 17.36 -0.51 -15.11
C THR A 63 18.40 0.24 -14.26
N PRO A 64 19.02 1.32 -14.77
CA PRO A 64 19.97 2.11 -13.98
C PRO A 64 19.37 2.64 -12.66
N LEU A 65 18.06 2.89 -12.62
CA LEU A 65 17.36 3.36 -11.43
C LEU A 65 17.17 2.24 -10.39
N THR A 66 16.74 1.06 -10.85
CA THR A 66 16.53 -0.12 -9.99
C THR A 66 17.86 -0.70 -9.51
N LEU A 67 18.90 -0.66 -10.33
CA LEU A 67 20.27 -1.02 -9.94
C LEU A 67 20.82 -0.08 -8.85
N ALA A 68 20.56 1.23 -8.94
CA ALA A 68 20.97 2.16 -7.88
C ALA A 68 20.27 1.86 -6.55
N ALA A 69 19.02 1.38 -6.60
CA ALA A 69 18.29 0.94 -5.44
C ALA A 69 18.80 -0.40 -4.89
N ASP A 70 19.12 -1.36 -5.77
CA ASP A 70 19.64 -2.67 -5.40
C ASP A 70 21.02 -2.58 -4.72
N LEU A 71 21.87 -1.66 -5.19
CA LEU A 71 23.17 -1.37 -4.59
C LEU A 71 23.09 -0.45 -3.35
N SER A 72 21.88 -0.09 -2.90
CA SER A 72 21.64 0.79 -1.74
C SER A 72 22.32 2.16 -1.84
N ARG A 73 22.53 2.67 -3.07
CA ARG A 73 23.24 3.94 -3.32
C ARG A 73 22.29 5.14 -3.32
N GLY A 74 21.87 5.58 -2.14
CA GLY A 74 20.86 6.65 -1.99
C GLY A 74 21.20 7.98 -2.67
N LYS A 75 22.48 8.39 -2.68
CA LYS A 75 22.92 9.61 -3.38
C LYS A 75 22.77 9.52 -4.91
N MET A 76 23.04 8.34 -5.48
CA MET A 76 22.86 8.11 -6.91
C MET A 76 21.38 8.04 -7.26
N LEU A 77 20.59 7.35 -6.43
CA LEU A 77 19.15 7.25 -6.59
C LEU A 77 18.47 8.64 -6.55
N SER A 78 18.82 9.48 -5.58
CA SER A 78 18.27 10.84 -5.47
C SER A 78 18.66 11.71 -6.66
N TRP A 79 19.90 11.61 -7.13
CA TRP A 79 20.35 12.29 -8.34
C TRP A 79 19.53 11.86 -9.57
N LEU A 80 19.37 10.55 -9.77
CA LEU A 80 18.56 9.98 -10.86
C LEU A 80 17.11 10.45 -10.83
N LEU A 81 16.48 10.44 -9.65
CA LEU A 81 15.12 10.95 -9.47
C LEU A 81 15.02 12.45 -9.73
N SER A 82 16.04 13.21 -9.35
CA SER A 82 16.09 14.66 -9.58
C SER A 82 16.27 15.01 -11.06
N GLU A 83 16.96 14.18 -11.83
CA GLU A 83 17.23 14.37 -13.26
C GLU A 83 16.04 13.95 -14.15
N ARG A 84 15.17 13.06 -13.63
CA ARG A 84 13.94 12.63 -14.32
C ARG A 84 12.72 13.48 -14.00
N LYS A 85 12.79 14.37 -13.01
CA LYS A 85 11.64 15.20 -12.61
C LYS A 85 11.31 16.24 -13.68
N ILE A 86 10.03 16.53 -13.85
CA ILE A 86 9.54 17.53 -14.80
C ILE A 86 8.89 18.64 -13.97
N VAL A 87 9.39 19.86 -14.07
CA VAL A 87 8.76 21.01 -13.41
C VAL A 87 7.59 21.47 -14.26
N GLN A 88 6.37 21.33 -13.76
CA GLN A 88 5.16 21.73 -14.48
C GLN A 88 4.95 23.24 -14.40
N TRP A 89 5.19 23.82 -13.24
CA TRP A 89 5.20 25.27 -13.00
C TRP A 89 5.94 25.59 -11.71
N SER A 90 6.44 26.81 -11.60
CA SER A 90 7.04 27.36 -10.39
C SER A 90 6.65 28.82 -10.24
N TYR A 91 6.25 29.23 -9.04
CA TYR A 91 5.89 30.60 -8.71
C TYR A 91 6.50 30.97 -7.36
N GLY A 92 7.48 31.88 -7.37
CA GLY A 92 8.27 32.20 -6.17
C GLY A 92 8.87 30.93 -5.55
N ASP A 93 8.56 30.69 -4.27
CA ASP A 93 9.06 29.54 -3.51
C ASP A 93 8.24 28.25 -3.70
N VAL A 94 7.10 28.32 -4.40
CA VAL A 94 6.22 27.15 -4.61
C VAL A 94 6.44 26.58 -6.00
N SER A 95 6.67 25.27 -6.09
CA SER A 95 6.81 24.57 -7.37
C SER A 95 5.96 23.30 -7.42
N CYS A 96 5.42 23.03 -8.62
CA CYS A 96 4.78 21.76 -8.95
C CYS A 96 5.73 20.94 -9.80
N ILE A 97 6.15 19.82 -9.23
CA ILE A 97 7.11 18.90 -9.83
C ILE A 97 6.39 17.58 -10.06
N LEU A 98 6.49 17.08 -11.28
CA LEU A 98 5.96 15.79 -11.70
C LEU A 98 7.10 14.77 -11.73
N HIS A 99 6.94 13.66 -11.03
CA HIS A 99 7.86 12.55 -11.08
C HIS A 99 7.24 11.44 -11.94
N PRO A 100 7.93 10.96 -13.00
CA PRO A 100 7.44 9.82 -13.76
C PRO A 100 7.42 8.60 -12.85
N LEU A 101 6.28 7.91 -12.80
CA LEU A 101 6.11 6.69 -11.99
C LEU A 101 6.62 5.43 -12.70
N ASP A 102 7.03 5.57 -13.96
CA ASP A 102 7.65 4.50 -14.73
C ASP A 102 8.90 3.97 -13.99
N GLN A 103 8.97 2.66 -13.77
CA GLN A 103 10.00 1.95 -12.99
C GLN A 103 9.97 2.18 -11.46
N LEU A 104 9.31 3.25 -10.97
CA LEU A 104 9.15 3.53 -9.53
C LEU A 104 8.04 2.70 -8.88
N ASP A 105 7.00 2.38 -9.67
CA ASP A 105 5.86 1.58 -9.24
C ASP A 105 5.58 0.42 -10.21
N LEU A 106 4.95 -0.63 -9.71
CA LEU A 106 4.42 -1.73 -10.50
C LEU A 106 3.26 -1.22 -11.37
N ASP A 107 3.46 -1.25 -12.68
CA ASP A 107 2.38 -1.05 -13.64
C ASP A 107 1.61 -2.36 -13.81
N PHE A 108 0.45 -2.46 -13.15
CA PHE A 108 -0.43 -3.63 -13.23
C PHE A 108 -1.00 -3.88 -14.63
N GLN A 109 -0.85 -2.94 -15.57
CA GLN A 109 -1.41 -3.05 -16.92
C GLN A 109 -0.54 -3.88 -17.88
N LYS A 110 0.76 -3.97 -17.64
CA LYS A 110 1.66 -4.80 -18.46
C LYS A 110 1.72 -6.21 -17.88
N ASN A 111 0.91 -7.11 -18.41
CA ASN A 111 0.94 -8.55 -18.09
C ASN A 111 2.16 -9.28 -18.69
N ASP A 112 3.35 -8.65 -18.67
CA ASP A 112 4.56 -9.29 -19.15
C ASP A 112 5.29 -9.96 -17.99
N LYS A 113 5.56 -11.26 -18.14
CA LYS A 113 6.29 -12.07 -17.14
C LYS A 113 7.74 -11.62 -16.97
N GLN A 114 8.22 -10.75 -17.85
CA GLN A 114 9.57 -10.17 -17.84
C GLN A 114 9.57 -8.68 -17.47
N ASN A 115 8.57 -8.21 -16.73
CA ASN A 115 8.63 -6.85 -16.19
C ASN A 115 9.86 -6.72 -15.28
N PRO A 116 10.73 -5.72 -15.51
CA PRO A 116 11.85 -5.45 -14.63
C PRO A 116 11.33 -5.11 -13.24
N LEU A 117 12.03 -5.59 -12.21
CA LEU A 117 11.70 -5.33 -10.80
C LEU A 117 11.53 -3.83 -10.57
N CYS A 118 10.51 -3.47 -9.82
CA CYS A 118 10.22 -2.08 -9.49
C CYS A 118 11.17 -1.56 -8.39
N VAL A 119 11.50 -0.26 -8.40
CA VAL A 119 12.34 0.35 -7.34
C VAL A 119 11.77 0.10 -5.94
N LEU A 120 10.45 0.25 -5.77
CA LEU A 120 9.81 0.02 -4.47
C LEU A 120 9.92 -1.44 -4.02
N GLU A 121 9.83 -2.39 -4.95
CA GLU A 121 9.96 -3.83 -4.67
C GLU A 121 11.38 -4.18 -4.24
N VAL A 122 12.39 -3.63 -4.92
CA VAL A 122 13.81 -3.81 -4.57
C VAL A 122 14.11 -3.23 -3.19
N ILE A 123 13.59 -2.04 -2.87
CA ILE A 123 13.79 -1.42 -1.55
C ILE A 123 13.17 -2.27 -0.44
N ILE A 124 11.96 -2.80 -0.64
CA ILE A 124 11.30 -3.67 0.32
C ILE A 124 12.09 -4.97 0.50
N LYS A 125 12.61 -5.54 -0.58
CA LYS A 125 13.41 -6.77 -0.55
C LYS A 125 14.71 -6.59 0.24
N ASN A 126 15.40 -5.46 0.06
CA ASN A 126 16.69 -5.20 0.69
C ASN A 126 16.55 -4.63 2.11
N ASN A 127 15.34 -4.22 2.52
CA ASN A 127 15.02 -3.67 3.84
C ASN A 127 15.83 -2.40 4.20
N ASP A 128 16.26 -1.65 3.19
CA ASP A 128 17.10 -0.47 3.35
C ASP A 128 16.24 0.78 3.58
N THR A 129 15.92 1.07 4.84
CA THR A 129 15.12 2.24 5.23
C THR A 129 15.82 3.57 4.94
N GLU A 130 17.15 3.58 4.84
CA GLU A 130 17.95 4.77 4.52
C GLU A 130 17.77 5.25 3.07
N LEU A 131 17.25 4.37 2.20
CA LEU A 131 17.05 4.63 0.78
C LEU A 131 15.70 5.31 0.49
N ILE A 132 14.84 5.46 1.50
CA ILE A 132 13.49 6.00 1.36
C ILE A 132 13.56 7.52 1.11
N HIS A 133 13.57 7.88 -0.16
CA HIS A 133 13.48 9.27 -0.61
C HIS A 133 12.09 9.86 -0.25
N PRO A 134 11.97 11.16 0.09
CA PRO A 134 10.69 11.78 0.46
C PRO A 134 9.56 11.61 -0.57
N ILE A 135 9.91 11.52 -1.86
CA ILE A 135 8.97 11.24 -2.95
C ILE A 135 8.39 9.83 -2.82
N LEU A 136 9.20 8.84 -2.46
CA LEU A 136 8.71 7.47 -2.25
C LEU A 136 7.79 7.41 -1.03
N THR A 137 8.12 8.13 0.05
CA THR A 137 7.25 8.23 1.23
C THR A 137 5.88 8.80 0.89
N SER A 138 5.83 9.89 0.10
CA SER A 138 4.56 10.49 -0.30
C SER A 138 3.75 9.57 -1.23
N LEU A 139 4.42 8.83 -2.11
CA LEU A 139 3.78 7.81 -2.95
C LEU A 139 3.19 6.67 -2.12
N ILE A 140 3.94 6.15 -1.15
CA ILE A 140 3.47 5.07 -0.25
C ILE A 140 2.28 5.55 0.58
N ASP A 141 2.33 6.77 1.13
CA ASP A 141 1.22 7.34 1.89
C ASP A 141 -0.05 7.48 1.03
N GLN A 142 0.09 7.96 -0.21
CA GLN A 142 -1.04 8.06 -1.14
C GLN A 142 -1.62 6.69 -1.49
N LYS A 143 -0.77 5.69 -1.76
CA LYS A 143 -1.20 4.31 -1.99
C LYS A 143 -1.89 3.70 -0.78
N TRP A 144 -1.34 3.95 0.40
CA TRP A 144 -1.90 3.47 1.66
C TRP A 144 -3.32 3.99 1.84
N LYS A 145 -3.52 5.30 1.70
CA LYS A 145 -4.83 5.93 1.87
C LYS A 145 -5.88 5.44 0.87
N HIS A 146 -5.51 5.25 -0.40
CA HIS A 146 -6.48 4.92 -1.44
C HIS A 146 -6.78 3.42 -1.55
N PHE A 147 -5.75 2.58 -1.50
CA PHE A 147 -5.89 1.15 -1.80
C PHE A 147 -5.80 0.28 -0.56
N VAL A 148 -4.75 0.52 0.24
CA VAL A 148 -4.41 -0.40 1.33
C VAL A 148 -5.36 -0.22 2.48
N TYR A 149 -5.70 1.01 2.87
CA TYR A 149 -6.57 1.30 4.01
C TYR A 149 -7.92 0.59 3.87
N ARG A 150 -8.56 0.69 2.71
CA ARG A 150 -9.84 0.01 2.45
C ARG A 150 -9.71 -1.51 2.50
N SER A 151 -8.73 -2.06 1.79
CA SER A 151 -8.54 -3.51 1.69
C SER A 151 -8.13 -4.14 3.02
N PHE A 152 -7.25 -3.46 3.75
CA PHE A 152 -6.77 -3.84 5.06
C PHE A 152 -7.90 -3.73 6.10
N SER A 153 -8.64 -2.62 6.12
CA SER A 153 -9.77 -2.43 7.04
C SER A 153 -10.84 -3.52 6.85
N GLN A 154 -11.18 -3.88 5.60
CA GLN A 154 -12.10 -5.00 5.34
C GLN A 154 -11.58 -6.32 5.91
N ARG A 155 -10.32 -6.68 5.62
CA ARG A 155 -9.71 -7.92 6.14
C ARG A 155 -9.62 -7.93 7.67
N PHE A 156 -9.33 -6.77 8.26
CA PHE A 156 -9.26 -6.58 9.70
C PHE A 156 -10.62 -6.80 10.34
N ILE A 157 -11.69 -6.19 9.80
CA ILE A 157 -13.07 -6.37 10.30
C ILE A 157 -13.49 -7.84 10.21
N PHE A 158 -13.26 -8.53 9.08
CA PHE A 158 -13.58 -9.96 8.97
C PHE A 158 -12.83 -10.81 9.99
N THR A 159 -11.55 -10.53 10.22
CA THR A 159 -10.74 -11.23 11.21
C THR A 159 -11.24 -10.95 12.63
N PHE A 160 -11.59 -9.70 12.92
CA PHE A 160 -12.14 -9.30 14.22
C PHE A 160 -13.48 -9.99 14.51
N MET A 161 -14.39 -10.05 13.53
CA MET A 161 -15.66 -10.76 13.66
C MET A 161 -15.46 -12.26 13.88
N TYR A 162 -14.50 -12.88 13.17
CA TYR A 162 -14.14 -14.28 13.39
C TYR A 162 -13.64 -14.53 14.83
N LEU A 163 -12.78 -13.65 15.36
CA LEU A 163 -12.30 -13.74 16.74
C LEU A 163 -13.44 -13.55 17.75
N LEU A 164 -14.40 -12.65 17.48
CA LEU A 164 -15.57 -12.46 18.32
C LEU A 164 -16.47 -13.70 18.33
N THR A 165 -16.73 -14.32 17.17
CA THR A 165 -17.49 -15.57 17.08
C THR A 165 -16.79 -16.70 17.85
N PHE A 166 -15.46 -16.80 17.74
CA PHE A 166 -14.68 -17.76 18.52
C PHE A 166 -14.83 -17.51 20.03
N LEU A 167 -14.66 -16.27 20.49
CA LEU A 167 -14.82 -15.88 21.89
C LEU A 167 -16.22 -16.23 22.43
N VAL A 168 -17.28 -15.81 21.72
CA VAL A 168 -18.67 -16.08 22.13
C VAL A 168 -18.94 -17.58 22.24
N THR A 169 -18.42 -18.36 21.29
CA THR A 169 -18.59 -19.82 21.30
C THR A 169 -17.91 -20.45 22.52
N THR A 170 -16.69 -20.02 22.87
CA THR A 170 -15.98 -20.50 24.06
C THR A 170 -16.68 -20.14 25.38
N ILE A 171 -17.21 -18.91 25.49
CA ILE A 171 -17.94 -18.47 26.70
C ILE A 171 -19.25 -19.24 26.86
N LEU A 172 -19.99 -19.44 25.76
CA LEU A 172 -21.24 -20.20 25.80
C LEU A 172 -20.99 -21.66 26.18
N GLU A 173 -19.88 -22.26 25.73
CA GLU A 173 -19.49 -23.60 26.15
C GLU A 173 -19.17 -23.67 27.65
N GLN A 174 -18.45 -22.69 28.20
CA GLN A 174 -18.13 -22.66 29.63
C GLN A 174 -19.38 -22.48 30.52
N SER A 175 -20.39 -21.74 30.05
CA SER A 175 -21.67 -21.60 30.77
C SER A 175 -22.49 -22.90 30.84
N ARG A 176 -22.16 -23.92 30.03
CA ARG A 176 -22.83 -25.24 30.05
C ARG A 176 -22.51 -26.04 31.31
N THR A 177 -21.31 -25.87 31.87
CA THR A 177 -20.83 -26.69 33.00
C THR A 177 -21.42 -26.31 34.35
N GLU A 178 -22.12 -25.17 34.46
CA GLU A 178 -22.55 -24.60 35.76
C GLU A 178 -24.05 -24.70 36.03
N THR A 179 -24.88 -25.19 35.10
CA THR A 179 -26.34 -25.26 35.30
C THR A 179 -26.75 -26.59 35.96
N SER A 180 -26.77 -26.61 37.28
CA SER A 180 -27.43 -27.64 38.10
C SER A 180 -28.92 -27.32 38.33
N GLU A 181 -29.71 -28.39 38.40
CA GLU A 181 -31.16 -28.52 38.17
C GLU A 181 -32.08 -27.72 39.11
N ASP A 182 -33.05 -27.00 38.53
CA ASP A 182 -34.25 -26.51 39.24
C ASP A 182 -35.51 -26.81 38.41
N PRO A 183 -36.59 -27.42 38.96
CA PRO A 183 -37.59 -28.14 38.15
C PRO A 183 -38.84 -27.34 37.74
N SER A 184 -39.00 -26.09 38.19
CA SER A 184 -40.33 -25.45 38.16
C SER A 184 -40.73 -24.74 36.86
N ASP A 185 -39.84 -24.62 35.86
CA ASP A 185 -40.13 -23.96 34.57
C ASP A 185 -39.61 -24.78 33.35
N GLU A 186 -39.91 -26.08 33.33
CA GLU A 186 -39.35 -27.07 32.40
C GLU A 186 -39.58 -26.76 30.89
N ILE A 187 -40.71 -26.15 30.52
CA ILE A 187 -41.06 -25.92 29.09
C ILE A 187 -40.29 -24.73 28.50
N ASN A 188 -40.22 -23.61 29.22
CA ASN A 188 -39.52 -22.41 28.75
C ASN A 188 -38.00 -22.62 28.79
N THR A 189 -37.50 -23.30 29.81
CA THR A 189 -36.07 -23.67 29.93
C THR A 189 -35.65 -24.64 28.83
N LYS A 190 -36.47 -25.64 28.48
CA LYS A 190 -36.17 -26.60 27.41
C LYS A 190 -36.09 -25.94 26.01
N ASN A 191 -36.99 -25.01 25.69
CA ASN A 191 -36.95 -24.27 24.43
C ASN A 191 -35.75 -23.31 24.34
N PHE A 192 -35.43 -22.63 25.45
CA PHE A 192 -34.27 -21.75 25.54
C PHE A 192 -32.95 -22.53 25.41
N ASN A 193 -32.85 -23.67 26.09
CA ASN A 193 -31.69 -24.56 26.02
C ASN A 193 -31.54 -25.13 24.61
N ARG A 194 -32.64 -25.55 23.96
CA ARG A 194 -32.62 -26.01 22.56
C ARG A 194 -32.11 -24.95 21.59
N SER A 195 -32.52 -23.69 21.76
CA SER A 195 -32.03 -22.56 20.95
C SER A 195 -30.54 -22.32 21.16
N ARG A 196 -30.05 -22.37 22.42
CA ARG A 196 -28.62 -22.24 22.75
C ARG A 196 -27.78 -23.35 22.14
N TYR A 197 -28.25 -24.61 22.16
CA TYR A 197 -27.55 -25.73 21.53
C TYR A 197 -27.39 -25.54 20.01
N MET A 198 -28.43 -25.05 19.35
CA MET A 198 -28.37 -24.74 17.91
C MET A 198 -27.36 -23.62 17.62
N LEU A 199 -27.38 -22.55 18.40
CA LEU A 199 -26.44 -21.42 18.28
C LEU A 199 -24.98 -21.85 18.48
N CYS A 200 -24.69 -22.67 19.51
CA CYS A 200 -23.34 -23.17 19.76
C CYS A 200 -22.85 -24.11 18.65
N SER A 201 -23.72 -25.03 18.18
CA SER A 201 -23.36 -25.93 17.08
C SER A 201 -23.04 -25.17 15.80
N ILE A 202 -23.82 -24.13 15.48
CA ILE A 202 -23.56 -23.25 14.34
C ILE A 202 -22.23 -22.51 14.52
N GLY A 203 -21.97 -21.95 15.70
CA GLY A 203 -20.70 -21.31 16.04
C GLY A 203 -19.48 -22.20 15.79
N HIS A 204 -19.51 -23.45 16.28
CA HIS A 204 -18.44 -24.42 16.03
C HIS A 204 -18.22 -24.71 14.54
N THR A 205 -19.30 -24.90 13.77
CA THR A 205 -19.16 -25.15 12.33
C THR A 205 -18.51 -23.97 11.59
N ILE A 206 -18.86 -22.74 11.96
CA ILE A 206 -18.28 -21.51 11.37
C ILE A 206 -16.80 -21.39 11.72
N VAL A 207 -16.43 -21.62 12.98
CA VAL A 207 -15.03 -21.56 13.43
C VAL A 207 -14.19 -22.61 12.71
N ILE A 208 -14.65 -23.87 12.63
CA ILE A 208 -13.94 -24.95 11.95
C ILE A 208 -13.77 -24.64 10.45
N ALA A 209 -14.84 -24.19 9.78
CA ALA A 209 -14.78 -23.81 8.38
C ALA A 209 -13.81 -22.64 8.14
N GLY A 210 -13.83 -21.63 9.01
CA GLY A 210 -12.91 -20.50 8.97
C GLY A 210 -11.44 -20.92 9.15
N ALA A 211 -11.17 -21.84 10.09
CA ALA A 211 -9.84 -22.39 10.32
C ALA A 211 -9.30 -23.13 9.10
N VAL A 212 -10.12 -23.95 8.43
CA VAL A 212 -9.74 -24.67 7.21
C VAL A 212 -9.41 -23.71 6.07
N LEU A 213 -10.24 -22.69 5.84
CA LEU A 213 -10.00 -21.69 4.79
C LEU A 213 -8.73 -20.87 5.04
N LYS A 214 -8.50 -20.47 6.30
CA LYS A 214 -7.29 -19.75 6.70
C LYS A 214 -6.04 -20.62 6.48
N GLY A 215 -6.07 -21.86 6.95
CA GLY A 215 -4.98 -22.82 6.75
C GLY A 215 -4.70 -23.08 5.27
N GLY A 216 -5.74 -23.26 4.45
CA GLY A 216 -5.57 -23.45 3.00
C GLY A 216 -4.90 -22.27 2.30
N ARG A 217 -5.21 -21.04 2.72
CA ARG A 217 -4.54 -19.84 2.21
C ARG A 217 -3.08 -19.77 2.63
N GLU A 218 -2.79 -20.03 3.90
CA GLU A 218 -1.42 -20.04 4.42
C GLU A 218 -0.57 -21.12 3.73
N ILE A 219 -1.11 -22.31 3.51
CA ILE A 219 -0.41 -23.39 2.77
C ILE A 219 -0.07 -22.96 1.34
N LYS A 220 -1.00 -22.29 0.66
CA LYS A 220 -0.74 -21.77 -0.69
C LYS A 220 0.35 -20.69 -0.69
N GLU A 221 0.34 -19.79 0.29
CA GLU A 221 1.35 -18.75 0.45
C GLU A 221 2.74 -19.37 0.76
N MET A 222 2.80 -20.37 1.65
CA MET A 222 4.02 -21.13 1.94
C MET A 222 4.57 -21.83 0.68
N SER A 223 3.68 -22.42 -0.13
CA SER A 223 4.08 -23.06 -1.39
C SER A 223 4.63 -22.07 -2.42
N THR A 224 4.19 -20.80 -2.38
CA THR A 224 4.59 -19.80 -3.37
C THR A 224 5.92 -19.14 -3.00
N MET A 225 6.13 -18.84 -1.71
CA MET A 225 7.36 -18.17 -1.23
C MET A 225 8.50 -19.13 -0.87
N GLY A 226 8.21 -20.41 -0.64
CA GLY A 226 9.14 -21.39 -0.10
C GLY A 226 9.23 -21.33 1.42
N MET A 227 9.28 -22.51 2.07
CA MET A 227 9.13 -22.67 3.52
C MET A 227 10.18 -21.89 4.34
N ASN A 228 11.44 -21.88 3.91
CA ASN A 228 12.51 -21.18 4.63
C ASN A 228 12.36 -19.65 4.60
N ASN A 229 11.91 -19.10 3.47
CA ASN A 229 11.71 -17.66 3.33
C ASN A 229 10.45 -17.22 4.07
N TYR A 230 9.39 -18.03 4.04
CA TYR A 230 8.19 -17.80 4.82
C TYR A 230 8.48 -17.81 6.33
N LEU A 231 9.23 -18.79 6.83
CA LEU A 231 9.57 -18.86 8.26
C LEU A 231 10.43 -17.68 8.69
N LYS A 232 11.40 -17.23 7.89
CA LYS A 232 12.20 -16.04 8.22
C LYS A 232 11.35 -14.77 8.31
N THR A 233 10.44 -14.56 7.37
CA THR A 233 9.57 -13.36 7.33
C THR A 233 8.49 -13.40 8.41
N THR A 234 7.90 -14.57 8.69
CA THR A 234 6.88 -14.73 9.73
C THR A 234 7.49 -14.68 11.13
N ALA A 235 8.67 -15.28 11.32
CA ALA A 235 9.37 -15.25 12.60
C ALA A 235 9.81 -13.82 12.97
N SER A 236 10.26 -13.01 12.02
CA SER A 236 10.58 -11.61 12.30
C SER A 236 9.32 -10.81 12.69
N GLY A 237 8.19 -11.03 12.02
CA GLY A 237 6.91 -10.41 12.38
C GLY A 237 6.39 -10.82 13.77
N LEU A 238 6.45 -12.11 14.09
CA LEU A 238 6.07 -12.64 15.40
C LEU A 238 7.02 -12.15 16.51
N CYS A 239 8.33 -12.17 16.28
CA CYS A 239 9.31 -11.62 17.23
C CYS A 239 9.07 -10.13 17.50
N PHE A 240 8.73 -9.34 16.47
CA PHE A 240 8.40 -7.92 16.65
C PHE A 240 7.15 -7.71 17.51
N LEU A 241 6.10 -8.53 17.31
CA LEU A 241 4.89 -8.48 18.14
C LEU A 241 5.16 -8.94 19.58
N LEU A 242 5.97 -9.97 19.77
CA LEU A 242 6.34 -10.48 21.10
C LEU A 242 7.24 -9.48 21.85
N MET A 243 8.21 -8.85 21.18
CA MET A 243 9.05 -7.81 21.76
C MET A 243 8.21 -6.59 22.19
N ASN A 244 7.28 -6.13 21.33
CA ASN A 244 6.40 -5.01 21.66
C ASN A 244 5.34 -5.36 22.71
N SER A 245 4.88 -6.62 22.78
CA SER A 245 3.98 -7.09 23.84
C SER A 245 4.66 -7.13 25.21
N SER A 246 5.95 -7.47 25.26
CA SER A 246 6.73 -7.40 26.50
C SER A 246 6.90 -5.95 27.00
N ALA A 247 7.07 -4.99 26.09
CA ALA A 247 7.06 -3.56 26.41
C ALA A 247 5.67 -3.04 26.82
N PHE A 248 4.59 -3.58 26.24
CA PHE A 248 3.22 -3.26 26.62
C PHE A 248 2.87 -3.76 28.03
N ASN A 249 3.40 -4.92 28.43
CA ASN A 249 3.27 -5.44 29.80
C ASN A 249 4.06 -4.60 30.83
N GLN A 250 5.21 -4.00 30.45
CA GLN A 250 5.90 -3.04 31.31
C GLN A 250 5.12 -1.74 31.49
N PHE A 251 4.42 -1.28 30.45
CA PHE A 251 3.56 -0.08 30.52
C PHE A 251 2.33 -0.28 31.42
N LEU A 252 1.75 -1.49 31.44
CA LEU A 252 0.65 -1.86 32.34
C LEU A 252 1.13 -2.15 33.77
N GLY A 253 2.34 -2.71 33.94
CA GLY A 253 2.94 -2.98 35.25
C GLY A 253 3.30 -1.71 36.04
N ILE A 254 3.53 -0.58 35.37
CA ILE A 254 3.77 0.73 36.03
C ILE A 254 2.45 1.41 36.45
N TYR A 255 1.30 1.00 35.92
CA TYR A 255 0.01 1.62 36.24
C TYR A 255 -0.78 0.92 37.35
N ILE A 256 -0.27 -0.22 37.86
CA ILE A 256 -0.92 -1.04 38.92
C ILE A 256 -0.09 -1.05 40.23
N SER A 257 1.02 -0.31 40.31
CA SER A 257 1.75 -0.08 41.57
C SER A 257 1.65 1.37 42.02
#